data_AF-A0A858BYN2-F1
#
_entry.id   AF-A0A858BYN2-F1
#
_cell.length_a   1.000
_cell.length_b   1.000
_cell.length_c   1.000
_cell.angle_alpha   90.00
_cell.angle_beta   90.00
_cell.angle_gamma   90.00
#
_symmetry.space_group_name_H-M   'P 1'
#
loop_
_entity.id
_entity.type
_entity.pdbx_description
1 polymer ?
#
loop_
_entity_poly.entity_id
_entity_poly.type
_entity_poly.pdbx_seq_one_letter_code
_entity_poly.pdbx_strand_id
1 'polypeptide(L)'
;MDKSIQKTAVKKASYEDFLEGSPNYRKFEGNRQGKEIFENILSREENLIAMVEAAERGKPALSACISEVETYYEEKQIKEFDLTDNFTKQGLGRMVRTALEPFGYQPAGQKDMPRQMGVKYVTSASTYKLTGRPRLKVVKTIQEVIHE
;
A
#
# COMPACT_ATOMS: atom_id res chain seq x y z
N MET A 1 39.86 13.66 9.39
CA MET A 1 38.90 13.23 8.35
C MET A 1 37.60 12.92 9.05
N ASP A 2 36.73 13.92 9.14
CA ASP A 2 35.41 13.76 9.75
C ASP A 2 34.50 13.09 8.73
N LYS A 3 34.20 11.80 8.93
CA LYS A 3 33.15 11.12 8.19
C LYS A 3 31.83 11.54 8.81
N SER A 4 31.36 12.73 8.44
CA SER A 4 29.99 13.16 8.67
C SER A 4 29.05 12.10 8.09
N ILE A 5 28.47 11.29 8.97
CA ILE A 5 27.41 10.33 8.66
C ILE A 5 26.24 11.18 8.17
N GLN A 6 26.06 11.26 6.85
CA GLN A 6 24.82 11.79 6.30
C GLN A 6 23.71 10.85 6.79
N LYS A 7 22.89 11.32 7.73
CA LYS A 7 21.61 10.69 8.06
C LYS A 7 20.78 10.71 6.78
N THR A 8 20.75 9.61 6.05
CA THR A 8 19.81 9.44 4.95
C THR A 8 18.41 9.59 5.55
N ALA A 9 17.68 10.62 5.15
CA ALA A 9 16.30 10.81 5.57
C ALA A 9 15.51 9.55 5.19
N VAL A 10 14.89 8.89 6.16
CA VAL A 10 14.04 7.73 5.88
C VAL A 10 12.74 8.26 5.28
N LYS A 11 12.49 7.94 4.00
CA LYS A 11 11.27 8.30 3.28
C LYS A 11 10.30 7.12 3.18
N LYS A 12 9.01 7.42 2.97
CA LYS A 12 8.01 6.45 2.49
C LYS A 12 8.45 5.93 1.12
N ALA A 13 8.01 4.74 0.74
CA ALA A 13 8.25 4.22 -0.61
C ALA A 13 7.53 5.08 -1.65
N SER A 14 8.06 5.15 -2.88
CA SER A 14 7.41 5.80 -4.02
C SER A 14 6.93 4.78 -5.07
N TYR A 15 6.19 5.26 -6.06
CA TYR A 15 5.76 4.42 -7.18
C TYR A 15 6.95 3.88 -7.99
N GLU A 16 8.01 4.66 -8.10
CA GLU A 16 9.27 4.27 -8.74
C GLU A 16 9.96 3.13 -7.95
N ASP A 17 9.94 3.15 -6.62
CA ASP A 17 10.45 2.03 -5.81
C ASP A 17 9.69 0.72 -6.13
N PHE A 18 8.39 0.80 -6.43
CA PHE A 18 7.59 -0.35 -6.87
C PHE A 18 8.05 -0.88 -8.24
N LEU A 19 8.25 0.01 -9.21
CA LEU A 19 8.69 -0.36 -10.56
C LEU A 19 10.11 -0.93 -10.58
N GLU A 20 11.02 -0.33 -9.81
CA GLU A 20 12.41 -0.77 -9.65
C GLU A 20 12.48 -2.13 -8.96
N GLY A 21 11.71 -2.33 -7.90
CA GLY A 21 11.64 -3.58 -7.14
C GLY A 21 10.86 -4.71 -7.85
N SER A 22 10.15 -4.40 -8.95
CA SER A 22 9.27 -5.35 -9.63
C SER A 22 9.42 -5.30 -11.16
N PRO A 23 10.52 -5.80 -11.74
CA PRO A 23 10.81 -5.67 -13.19
C PRO A 23 9.70 -6.15 -14.12
N ASN A 24 8.95 -7.18 -13.73
CA ASN A 24 7.82 -7.69 -14.52
C ASN A 24 6.71 -6.64 -14.73
N TYR A 25 6.62 -5.63 -13.87
CA TYR A 25 5.59 -4.60 -13.87
C TYR A 25 6.03 -3.29 -14.53
N ARG A 26 7.20 -3.26 -15.20
CA ARG A 26 7.65 -2.09 -15.98
C ARG A 26 6.67 -1.65 -17.06
N LYS A 27 5.74 -2.51 -17.50
CA LYS A 27 4.64 -2.10 -18.38
C LYS A 27 3.73 -1.01 -17.78
N PHE A 28 3.80 -0.81 -16.46
CA PHE A 28 3.10 0.27 -15.76
C PHE A 28 3.95 1.53 -15.58
N GLU A 29 5.14 1.60 -16.19
CA GLU A 29 5.90 2.83 -16.32
C GLU A 29 5.06 3.87 -17.08
N GLY A 30 4.94 5.07 -16.52
CA GLY A 30 4.08 6.13 -17.06
C GLY A 30 2.56 5.91 -16.86
N ASN A 31 2.12 4.79 -16.26
CA ASN A 31 0.70 4.55 -15.99
C ASN A 31 0.18 5.50 -14.90
N ARG A 32 -0.68 6.45 -15.29
CA ARG A 32 -1.13 7.52 -14.38
C ARG A 32 -2.04 6.98 -13.29
N GLN A 33 -2.83 5.96 -13.60
CA GLN A 33 -3.76 5.36 -12.64
C GLN A 33 -3.03 4.53 -11.59
N GLY A 34 -2.04 3.74 -11.98
CA GLY A 34 -1.19 2.99 -11.05
C GLY A 34 -0.44 3.93 -10.11
N LYS A 35 0.10 5.04 -10.65
CA LYS A 35 0.76 6.07 -9.84
C LYS A 35 -0.20 6.74 -8.85
N GLU A 36 -1.38 7.14 -9.30
CA GLU A 36 -2.42 7.74 -8.45
C GLU A 36 -2.86 6.80 -7.32
N ILE A 37 -3.12 5.52 -7.64
CA ILE A 37 -3.46 4.50 -6.64
C ILE A 37 -2.34 4.36 -5.61
N PHE A 38 -1.08 4.29 -6.05
CA PHE A 38 0.05 4.14 -5.15
C PHE A 38 0.24 5.37 -4.25
N GLU A 39 0.32 6.56 -4.84
CA GLU A 39 0.73 7.78 -4.13
C GLU A 39 -0.40 8.39 -3.28
N ASN A 40 -1.62 8.39 -3.81
CA ASN A 40 -2.74 9.14 -3.22
C ASN A 40 -3.79 8.26 -2.54
N ILE A 41 -3.78 6.94 -2.76
CA ILE A 41 -4.67 6.00 -2.04
C ILE A 41 -3.85 5.15 -1.08
N LEU A 42 -2.92 4.33 -1.57
CA LEU A 42 -2.18 3.39 -0.72
C LEU A 42 -1.20 4.10 0.22
N SER A 43 -0.51 5.14 -0.26
CA SER A 43 0.53 5.86 0.49
C SER A 43 0.01 7.05 1.30
N ARG A 44 -1.30 7.30 1.27
CA ARG A 44 -1.96 8.29 2.15
C ARG A 44 -1.81 7.85 3.61
N GLU A 45 -1.57 8.79 4.53
CA GLU A 45 -1.11 8.45 5.89
C GLU A 45 -2.11 7.59 6.65
N GLU A 46 -3.39 7.95 6.61
CA GLU A 46 -4.49 7.20 7.19
C GLU A 46 -4.59 5.78 6.63
N ASN A 47 -4.35 5.60 5.32
CA ASN A 47 -4.43 4.30 4.67
C ASN A 47 -3.21 3.44 4.98
N LEU A 48 -2.00 4.03 5.03
CA LEU A 48 -0.81 3.34 5.52
C LEU A 48 -0.98 2.88 6.97
N ILE A 49 -1.48 3.76 7.85
CA ILE A 49 -1.76 3.43 9.26
C ILE A 49 -2.77 2.27 9.33
N ALA A 50 -3.89 2.37 8.62
CA ALA A 50 -4.91 1.34 8.61
C ALA A 50 -4.41 0.00 8.01
N MET A 51 -3.55 0.04 6.98
CA MET A 51 -2.91 -1.17 6.43
C MET A 51 -1.96 -1.83 7.42
N VAL A 52 -1.17 -1.04 8.17
CA VAL A 52 -0.32 -1.55 9.25
C VAL A 52 -1.16 -2.19 10.35
N GLU A 53 -2.24 -1.55 10.80
CA GLU A 53 -3.15 -2.12 11.80
C GLU A 53 -3.83 -3.41 11.31
N ALA A 54 -4.21 -3.47 10.03
CA ALA A 54 -4.77 -4.67 9.42
C ALA A 54 -3.74 -5.81 9.43
N ALA A 55 -2.48 -5.51 9.11
CA ALA A 55 -1.37 -6.47 9.17
C ALA A 55 -1.13 -6.98 10.59
N GLU A 56 -1.10 -6.11 11.61
CA GLU A 56 -0.95 -6.47 13.03
C GLU A 56 -2.06 -7.44 13.49
N ARG A 57 -3.27 -7.28 12.94
CA ARG A 57 -4.42 -8.15 13.22
C ARG A 57 -4.47 -9.40 12.34
N GLY A 58 -3.45 -9.65 11.50
CA GLY A 58 -3.40 -10.79 10.58
C GLY A 58 -4.51 -10.78 9.52
N LYS A 59 -5.05 -9.60 9.19
CA LYS A 59 -6.01 -9.37 8.10
C LYS A 59 -5.28 -8.99 6.81
N PRO A 60 -5.92 -9.12 5.62
CA PRO A 60 -5.33 -8.60 4.39
C PRO A 60 -5.06 -7.11 4.52
N ALA A 61 -3.84 -6.64 4.25
CA ALA A 61 -3.52 -5.22 4.44
C ALA A 61 -4.39 -4.32 3.56
N LEU A 62 -4.53 -4.68 2.28
CA LEU A 62 -5.33 -3.95 1.30
C LEU A 62 -6.82 -3.82 1.68
N SER A 63 -7.35 -4.65 2.60
CA SER A 63 -8.71 -4.48 3.10
C SER A 63 -8.96 -3.12 3.75
N ALA A 64 -7.91 -2.43 4.20
CA ALA A 64 -8.00 -1.10 4.79
C ALA A 64 -8.46 -0.01 3.82
N CYS A 65 -8.20 -0.16 2.51
CA CYS A 65 -8.45 0.89 1.52
C CYS A 65 -8.94 0.35 0.16
N ILE A 66 -9.26 -0.94 0.05
CA ILE A 66 -9.68 -1.54 -1.23
C ILE A 66 -10.92 -0.86 -1.82
N SER A 67 -11.88 -0.45 -1.00
CA SER A 67 -13.08 0.24 -1.47
C SER A 67 -12.75 1.57 -2.16
N GLU A 68 -11.73 2.30 -1.70
CA GLU A 68 -11.28 3.53 -2.37
C GLU A 68 -10.62 3.21 -3.71
N VAL A 69 -9.79 2.16 -3.78
CA VAL A 69 -9.15 1.73 -5.02
C VAL A 69 -10.19 1.30 -6.06
N GLU A 70 -11.19 0.51 -5.67
CA GLU A 70 -12.26 0.08 -6.57
C GLU A 70 -13.16 1.24 -6.98
N THR A 71 -13.49 2.18 -6.08
CA THR A 71 -14.24 3.40 -6.41
C THR A 71 -13.49 4.25 -7.42
N TYR A 72 -12.20 4.53 -7.16
CA TYR A 72 -11.33 5.27 -8.07
C TYR A 72 -11.27 4.59 -9.44
N TYR A 73 -11.14 3.27 -9.46
CA TYR A 73 -11.16 2.49 -10.70
C TYR A 73 -12.48 2.69 -11.44
N GLU A 74 -13.63 2.51 -10.78
CA GLU A 74 -14.97 2.61 -11.39
C GLU A 74 -15.23 3.98 -12.03
N GLU A 75 -14.79 5.05 -11.40
CA GLU A 75 -14.95 6.43 -11.88
C GLU A 75 -14.18 6.75 -13.17
N LYS A 76 -13.14 5.98 -13.52
CA LYS A 76 -12.35 6.26 -14.73
C LYS A 76 -13.04 5.83 -16.01
N GLN A 77 -13.07 6.72 -17.00
CA GLN A 77 -13.60 6.38 -18.33
C GLN A 77 -12.68 5.41 -19.09
N ILE A 78 -11.38 5.67 -19.07
CA ILE A 78 -10.35 4.79 -19.63
C ILE A 78 -9.75 3.97 -18.48
N LYS A 79 -9.60 2.66 -18.62
CA LYS A 79 -9.04 1.79 -17.56
C LYS A 79 -7.58 1.44 -17.87
N GLU A 80 -6.65 2.37 -17.62
CA GLU A 80 -5.21 2.11 -17.79
C GLU A 80 -4.67 1.10 -16.78
N PHE A 81 -5.26 1.07 -15.58
CA PHE A 81 -4.94 0.09 -14.54
C PHE A 81 -6.17 -0.81 -14.32
N ASP A 82 -6.29 -1.86 -15.13
CA ASP A 82 -7.48 -2.70 -15.19
C ASP A 82 -7.59 -3.73 -14.05
N LEU A 83 -8.48 -3.49 -13.08
CA LEU A 83 -8.71 -4.41 -11.96
C LEU A 83 -9.44 -5.71 -12.35
N THR A 84 -9.91 -5.86 -13.58
CA THR A 84 -10.43 -7.16 -14.06
C THR A 84 -9.32 -8.12 -14.45
N ASP A 85 -8.14 -7.60 -14.82
CA ASP A 85 -6.98 -8.37 -15.21
C ASP A 85 -6.20 -8.90 -13.99
N ASN A 86 -5.88 -10.20 -14.02
CA ASN A 86 -5.15 -10.86 -12.95
C ASN A 86 -3.72 -10.33 -12.81
N PHE A 87 -3.06 -9.94 -13.90
CA PHE A 87 -1.72 -9.38 -13.81
C PHE A 87 -1.75 -8.04 -13.06
N THR A 88 -2.70 -7.17 -13.39
CA THR A 88 -2.86 -5.87 -12.74
C THR A 88 -3.21 -6.01 -11.26
N LYS A 89 -4.10 -6.95 -10.89
CA LYS A 89 -4.38 -7.25 -9.47
C LYS A 89 -3.14 -7.73 -8.71
N GLN A 90 -2.29 -8.54 -9.32
CA GLN A 90 -1.01 -8.92 -8.70
C GLN A 90 -0.06 -7.73 -8.57
N GLY A 91 -0.08 -6.81 -9.55
CA GLY A 91 0.62 -5.53 -9.48
C GLY A 91 0.17 -4.68 -8.29
N LEU A 92 -1.14 -4.58 -8.06
CA LEU A 92 -1.69 -3.91 -6.89
C LEU A 92 -1.22 -4.56 -5.58
N GLY A 93 -1.21 -5.89 -5.51
CA GLY A 93 -0.66 -6.61 -4.36
C GLY A 93 0.84 -6.34 -4.14
N ARG A 94 1.61 -6.14 -5.22
CA ARG A 94 3.01 -5.72 -5.15
C ARG A 94 3.19 -4.28 -4.69
N MET A 95 2.33 -3.37 -5.14
CA MET A 95 2.30 -1.98 -4.64
C MET A 95 2.11 -1.94 -3.13
N VAL A 96 1.16 -2.72 -2.59
CA VAL A 96 0.93 -2.82 -1.13
C VAL A 96 2.17 -3.34 -0.40
N ARG A 97 2.85 -4.36 -0.96
CA ARG A 97 4.11 -4.85 -0.40
C ARG A 97 5.17 -3.74 -0.34
N THR A 98 5.35 -3.00 -1.43
CA THR A 98 6.31 -1.89 -1.50
C THR A 98 5.99 -0.80 -0.48
N ALA A 99 4.70 -0.44 -0.33
CA ALA A 99 4.26 0.57 0.64
C ALA A 99 4.54 0.17 2.10
N LEU A 100 4.42 -1.12 2.43
CA LEU A 100 4.61 -1.66 3.78
C LEU A 100 6.06 -2.05 4.11
N GLU A 101 6.93 -2.22 3.12
CA GLU A 101 8.32 -2.63 3.33
C GLU A 101 9.12 -1.66 4.24
N PRO A 102 9.01 -0.32 4.12
CA PRO A 102 9.66 0.60 5.06
C PRO A 102 9.28 0.38 6.51
N PHE A 103 8.10 -0.19 6.79
CA PHE A 103 7.63 -0.51 8.15
C PHE A 103 8.08 -1.90 8.62
N GLY A 104 8.86 -2.64 7.83
CA GLY A 104 9.38 -3.96 8.16
C GLY A 104 8.39 -5.12 7.94
N TYR A 105 7.21 -4.86 7.39
CA TYR A 105 6.20 -5.88 7.15
C TYR A 105 6.51 -6.69 5.88
N GLN A 106 6.45 -8.01 5.99
CA GLN A 106 6.64 -8.93 4.86
C GLN A 106 5.40 -9.81 4.66
N PRO A 107 5.10 -10.24 3.41
CA PRO A 107 3.98 -11.12 3.14
C PRO A 107 4.08 -12.43 3.94
N ALA A 108 2.99 -12.79 4.60
CA ALA A 108 2.93 -14.00 5.44
C ALA A 108 1.91 -15.04 4.96
N GLY A 109 1.05 -14.67 4.01
CA GLY A 109 -0.02 -15.51 3.49
C GLY A 109 -1.04 -14.67 2.73
N GLN A 110 -2.14 -15.28 2.30
CA GLN A 110 -3.24 -14.64 1.59
C GLN A 110 -4.57 -15.04 2.24
N LYS A 111 -5.51 -14.11 2.34
CA LYS A 111 -6.86 -14.37 2.84
C LYS A 111 -7.89 -13.64 1.99
N ASP A 112 -9.11 -14.14 2.03
CA ASP A 112 -10.25 -13.48 1.40
C ASP A 112 -10.55 -12.14 2.06
N MET A 113 -11.06 -11.22 1.27
CA MET A 113 -11.57 -9.94 1.75
C MET A 113 -12.83 -10.15 2.61
N PRO A 114 -12.99 -9.40 3.71
CA PRO A 114 -14.23 -9.40 4.48
C PRO A 114 -15.46 -9.13 3.60
N ARG A 115 -16.45 -10.04 3.65
CA ARG A 115 -17.67 -9.96 2.83
C ARG A 115 -18.44 -8.64 2.98
N GLN A 116 -18.38 -8.03 4.16
CA GLN A 116 -19.05 -6.78 4.49
C GLN A 116 -18.54 -5.58 3.67
N MET A 117 -17.36 -5.68 3.05
CA MET A 117 -16.80 -4.60 2.24
C MET A 117 -17.38 -4.53 0.82
N GLY A 118 -18.14 -5.55 0.38
CA GLY A 118 -18.79 -5.53 -0.93
C GLY A 118 -17.83 -5.42 -2.11
N VAL A 119 -16.59 -5.92 -1.98
CA VAL A 119 -15.56 -5.83 -3.01
C VAL A 119 -15.97 -6.56 -4.28
N LYS A 120 -15.68 -5.96 -5.44
CA LYS A 120 -16.10 -6.46 -6.76
C LYS A 120 -14.97 -7.08 -7.56
N TYR A 121 -13.75 -6.54 -7.46
CA TYR A 121 -12.63 -6.88 -8.34
C TYR A 121 -11.53 -7.64 -7.61
N VAL A 122 -11.22 -7.24 -6.37
CA VAL A 122 -10.15 -7.84 -5.57
C VAL A 122 -10.75 -8.61 -4.40
N THR A 123 -10.94 -9.92 -4.59
CA THR A 123 -11.63 -10.78 -3.60
C THR A 123 -10.70 -11.37 -2.54
N SER A 124 -9.39 -11.32 -2.73
CA SER A 124 -8.39 -11.74 -1.74
C SER A 124 -7.15 -10.86 -1.81
N ALA A 125 -6.39 -10.79 -0.71
CA ALA A 125 -5.12 -10.06 -0.68
C ALA A 125 -4.17 -10.64 0.39
N SER A 126 -2.92 -10.21 0.30
CA SER A 126 -1.85 -10.64 1.20
C SER A 126 -2.07 -10.14 2.63
N THR A 127 -1.84 -11.04 3.58
CA THR A 127 -1.59 -10.73 5.00
C THR A 127 -0.09 -10.52 5.22
N TYR A 128 0.27 -9.77 6.25
CA TYR A 128 1.66 -9.41 6.53
C TYR A 128 2.04 -9.68 7.99
N LYS A 129 3.33 -9.90 8.25
CA LYS A 129 3.92 -9.98 9.59
C LYS A 129 5.17 -9.11 9.65
N LEU A 130 5.45 -8.54 10.83
CA LEU A 130 6.65 -7.77 11.08
C LEU A 130 7.86 -8.71 11.28
N THR A 131 8.51 -9.08 10.18
CA THR A 131 9.69 -9.96 10.17
C THR A 131 10.92 -9.32 9.53
N GLY A 132 10.75 -8.20 8.83
CA GLY A 132 11.83 -7.40 8.26
C GLY A 132 12.38 -6.36 9.24
N ARG A 133 13.41 -5.64 8.81
CA ARG A 133 13.99 -4.53 9.57
C ARG A 133 13.22 -3.24 9.30
N PRO A 134 12.44 -2.71 10.25
CA PRO A 134 11.70 -1.47 10.04
C PRO A 134 12.65 -0.27 9.94
N ARG A 135 12.31 0.66 9.05
CA ARG A 135 12.92 1.99 8.91
C ARG A 135 11.94 3.10 9.30
N LEU A 136 10.63 2.85 9.14
CA LEU A 136 9.52 3.68 9.59
C LEU A 136 8.70 2.95 10.66
N LYS A 137 7.98 3.70 11.48
CA LYS A 137 7.02 3.19 12.46
C LYS A 137 5.80 4.10 12.52
N VAL A 138 4.63 3.51 12.78
CA VAL A 138 3.42 4.27 13.12
C VAL A 138 3.50 4.66 14.60
N VAL A 139 3.26 5.93 14.90
CA VAL A 139 3.17 6.45 16.27
C VAL A 139 1.78 7.06 16.45
N LYS A 140 1.04 6.58 17.46
CA LYS A 140 -0.29 7.10 17.80
C LYS A 140 -0.16 8.00 19.03
N THR A 141 -0.74 9.18 18.95
CA THR A 141 -0.72 10.17 20.04
C THR A 141 -2.15 10.60 20.36
N ILE A 142 -2.47 10.72 21.65
CA ILE A 142 -3.73 11.28 22.13
C ILE A 142 -3.51 12.78 22.31
N GLN A 143 -4.41 13.61 21.80
CA GLN A 143 -4.37 15.07 21.97
C GLN A 143 -5.70 15.56 22.56
N GLU A 144 -5.63 16.59 23.40
CA GLU A 144 -6.81 17.26 23.95
C GLU A 144 -7.48 18.09 22.84
N VAL A 145 -8.81 18.03 22.77
CA VAL A 145 -9.58 18.87 21.86
C VAL A 145 -10.03 20.10 22.65
N ILE A 146 -9.48 21.26 22.30
CA ILE A 146 -9.90 22.53 22.88
C ILE A 146 -11.12 23.01 22.09
N HIS A 147 -12.24 23.24 22.77
CA HIS A 147 -13.41 23.88 22.19
C HIS A 147 -13.37 25.38 22.54
N GLU A 148 -13.35 26.23 21.52
CA GLU A 148 -13.55 27.69 21.63
C GLU A 148 -15.03 28.05 21.63
#